data_AF-A0A7J2S4H7-F1
#
_entry.id   AF-A0A7J2S4H7-F1
#
_cell.length_a   1.000
_cell.length_b   1.000
_cell.length_c   1.000
_cell.angle_alpha   90.00
_cell.angle_beta   90.00
_cell.angle_gamma   90.00
#
_symmetry.space_group_name_H-M   'P 1'
#
loop_
_entity.id
_entity.type
_entity.pdbx_description
1 polymer ?
#
loop_
_entity_poly.entity_id
_entity_poly.type
_entity_poly.pdbx_seq_one_letter_code
_entity_poly.pdbx_strand_id
1 'polypeptide(L)' 'MTIGALGPDGTFTGVAASRWKKDVEIRYYPEIQDVVDALLQGEITEAVIPIENSLEGSVGVTLD' A
#
# COMPACT_ATOMS: atom_id res chain seq x y z
N MET A 1 -4.99 -14.17 3.74
CA MET A 1 -4.61 -13.19 2.71
C MET A 1 -4.37 -11.89 3.43
N THR A 2 -3.31 -11.18 3.06
CA THR A 2 -2.87 -9.97 3.75
C THR A 2 -2.55 -8.92 2.70
N ILE A 3 -3.02 -7.70 2.91
CA ILE A 3 -2.72 -6.55 2.05
C ILE A 3 -1.70 -5.68 2.75
N GLY A 4 -0.60 -5.38 2.08
CA GLY A 4 0.29 -4.30 2.50
C GLY A 4 -0.18 -2.95 1.99
N ALA A 5 -0.12 -1.93 2.84
CA ALA A 5 -0.49 -0.56 2.48
C ALA A 5 0.48 0.46 3.10
N LEU A 6 0.62 1.61 2.43
CA LEU A 6 1.34 2.76 2.98
C LEU A 6 0.63 3.30 4.23
N GLY A 7 1.34 3.27 5.35
CA GLY A 7 0.88 3.64 6.67
C GLY A 7 1.07 5.14 7.01
N PRO A 8 0.69 5.53 8.23
CA PRO A 8 0.06 4.71 9.27
C PRO A 8 -1.40 4.34 8.94
N ASP A 9 -2.10 3.68 9.88
CA ASP A 9 -3.55 3.50 9.78
C ASP A 9 -4.27 4.86 9.61
N GLY A 10 -5.38 4.84 8.86
CA GLY A 10 -6.17 6.04 8.54
C GLY A 10 -5.68 6.86 7.34
N THR A 11 -4.63 6.44 6.63
CA THR A 11 -4.23 7.08 5.36
C THR A 11 -5.23 6.81 4.23
N PHE A 12 -5.20 7.61 3.17
CA PHE A 12 -5.97 7.34 1.95
C PHE A 12 -5.63 5.97 1.34
N THR A 13 -4.37 5.55 1.44
CA THR A 13 -3.93 4.22 1.00
C THR A 13 -4.55 3.11 1.85
N GLY A 14 -4.62 3.27 3.18
CA GLY A 14 -5.34 2.34 4.05
C GLY A 14 -6.83 2.25 3.76
N VAL A 15 -7.46 3.39 3.46
CA VAL A 15 -8.87 3.43 3.02
C VAL A 15 -9.04 2.76 1.66
N ALA A 16 -8.10 2.93 0.73
CA ALA A 16 -8.11 2.24 -0.55
C ALA A 16 -7.96 0.72 -0.37
N ALA A 17 -7.05 0.26 0.48
CA ALA A 17 -6.83 -1.15 0.79
C ALA A 17 -8.10 -1.81 1.39
N SER A 18 -8.76 -1.16 2.35
CA SER A 18 -10.00 -1.67 2.94
C SER A 18 -11.19 -1.68 1.97
N ARG A 19 -11.19 -0.81 0.95
CA ARG A 19 -12.20 -0.81 -0.12
C ARG A 19 -11.90 -1.83 -1.21
N TRP A 20 -10.63 -2.08 -1.49
CA TRP A 20 -10.17 -3.04 -2.49
C TRP A 20 -10.68 -4.44 -2.19
N LYS A 21 -10.56 -4.88 -0.93
CA LYS A 21 -11.01 -6.20 -0.50
C LYS A 21 -11.51 -6.17 0.94
N LYS A 22 -12.67 -6.78 1.17
CA LYS A 22 -13.26 -6.92 2.51
C LYS A 22 -12.70 -8.16 3.22
N ASP A 23 -12.81 -8.16 4.55
CA ASP A 23 -12.45 -9.29 5.42
C ASP A 23 -11.00 -9.79 5.24
N VAL A 24 -10.08 -8.84 5.01
CA VAL A 24 -8.65 -9.09 4.82
C VAL A 24 -7.85 -8.32 5.87
N GLU A 25 -6.75 -8.91 6.35
CA GLU A 25 -5.82 -8.20 7.24
C GLU A 25 -5.05 -7.16 6.43
N ILE A 26 -4.99 -5.92 6.94
CA ILE A 26 -4.17 -4.85 6.35
C ILE A 26 -2.96 -4.65 7.25
N ARG A 27 -1.76 -4.77 6.66
CA ARG A 27 -0.50 -4.48 7.32
C ARG A 27 0.05 -3.14 6.79
N TYR A 28 0.32 -2.23 7.71
CA TYR A 28 0.81 -0.90 7.38
C TYR A 28 2.33 -0.85 7.44
N TYR A 29 2.93 -0.19 6.44
CA TYR A 29 4.37 0.01 6.35
C TYR A 29 4.69 1.51 6.23
N PRO A 30 5.83 1.98 6.77
CA PRO A 30 6.13 3.41 6.80
C PRO A 30 6.53 3.97 5.43
N GLU A 31 7.14 3.17 4.56
CA GLU A 31 7.56 3.57 3.22
C GLU A 31 6.92 2.69 2.12
N ILE A 32 6.83 3.21 0.89
CA ILE A 32 6.33 2.45 -0.26
C ILE A 32 7.24 1.26 -0.57
N GLN A 33 8.56 1.44 -0.47
CA GLN A 33 9.53 0.37 -0.70
C GLN A 33 9.33 -0.81 0.26
N ASP A 34 9.01 -0.54 1.53
CA ASP A 34 8.76 -1.59 2.52
C ASP A 34 7.53 -2.44 2.15
N VAL A 35 6.48 -1.82 1.57
CA VAL A 35 5.31 -2.55 1.07
C VAL A 35 5.71 -3.48 -0.07
N VAL A 36 6.52 -2.98 -1.01
CA VAL A 36 6.99 -3.76 -2.17
C VAL A 36 7.87 -4.91 -1.71
N ASP A 37 8.82 -4.65 -0.81
CA ASP A 37 9.73 -5.65 -0.26
C ASP A 37 8.96 -6.76 0.47
N ALA A 38 7.95 -6.39 1.27
CA ALA A 38 7.08 -7.35 1.93
C ALA A 38 6.30 -8.24 0.95
N LEU A 39 5.86 -7.68 -0.20
CA LEU A 39 5.20 -8.45 -1.25
C LEU A 39 6.18 -9.43 -1.90
N LEU A 40 7.39 -8.98 -2.22
CA LEU A 40 8.42 -9.81 -2.85
C LEU A 40 8.92 -10.93 -1.92
N GLN A 41 8.95 -10.68 -0.62
CA GLN A 41 9.31 -11.68 0.41
C GLN A 41 8.16 -12.63 0.75
N GLY A 42 6.94 -12.37 0.24
CA GLY A 42 5.76 -13.20 0.49
C GLY A 42 5.15 -13.01 1.88
N GLU A 43 5.47 -11.93 2.59
CA GLU A 43 4.86 -11.58 3.88
C GLU A 43 3.41 -11.14 3.73
N ILE A 44 3.11 -10.52 2.59
CA ILE A 44 1.77 -10.09 2.17
C ILE A 44 1.44 -10.73 0.82
N THR A 45 0.15 -10.81 0.51
CA THR A 45 -0.33 -11.44 -0.73
C THR A 45 -0.69 -10.44 -1.82
N GLU A 46 -1.00 -9.20 -1.44
CA GLU A 46 -1.37 -8.11 -2.33
C GLU A 46 -0.82 -6.79 -1.74
N ALA A 47 -0.56 -5.79 -2.59
CA ALA A 47 -0.08 -4.47 -2.16
C ALA A 47 -0.98 -3.37 -2.73
N VAL A 48 -1.27 -2.37 -1.92
CA VAL A 48 -1.97 -1.15 -2.33
C VAL A 48 -1.06 0.04 -2.03
N ILE A 49 -0.58 0.70 -3.08
CA ILE A 49 0.34 1.84 -3.03
C ILE A 49 -0.14 2.94 -3.97
N PRO A 50 0.15 4.23 -3.67
CA PRO A 50 -0.27 5.33 -4.53
C PRO A 50 0.61 5.43 -5.78
N ILE A 51 -0.01 5.60 -6.96
CA ILE A 51 0.72 5.84 -8.23
C ILE A 51 0.74 7.33 -8.62
N GLU A 52 -0.24 8.11 -8.15
CA GLU A 52 -0.43 9.52 -8.49
C GLU A 52 -1.16 10.24 -7.34
N ASN A 53 -0.82 11.52 -7.12
CA ASN A 53 -1.45 12.45 -6.19
C ASN A 53 -2.01 13.66 -6.93
N SER A 54 -3.16 14.19 -6.48
CA SER A 54 -3.81 15.34 -7.13
C SER A 54 -3.05 16.67 -7.03
N LEU A 55 -2.15 16.82 -6.06
CA LEU A 55 -1.36 18.03 -5.84
C LEU A 55 0.00 17.95 -6.53
N GLU A 56 0.67 16.81 -6.39
CA GLU A 56 2.07 16.63 -6.76
C GLU A 56 2.27 15.80 -8.04
N GLY A 57 1.19 15.21 -8.57
CA GLY A 57 1.24 14.34 -9.74
C GLY A 57 1.79 12.95 -9.41
N SER A 58 2.52 12.36 -10.34
CA SER A 58 3.03 10.98 -10.24
C SER A 58 3.88 10.74 -8.98
N VAL A 59 3.67 9.60 -8.33
CA VAL A 59 4.49 9.15 -7.21
C VAL A 59 5.70 8.39 -7.76
N GLY A 60 6.85 9.08 -7.87
CA GLY A 60 8.04 8.56 -8.55
C GLY A 60 8.51 7.19 -8.05
N VAL A 61 8.60 7.01 -6.73
CA VAL A 61 9.03 5.73 -6.11
C VAL A 61 8.16 4.53 -6.48
N THR A 62 6.89 4.76 -6.85
CA THR A 62 6.00 3.69 -7.29
C THR A 62 6.20 3.34 -8.78
N LEU A 63 6.69 4.29 -9.58
CA LEU A 63 6.88 4.14 -11.02
C LEU A 63 8.28 3.64 -11.40
N ASP A 64 9.27 3.89 -10.54
CA ASP A 64 10.64 3.39 -10.65
C ASP A 64 10.72 1.87 -10.35
#